data_AF-A0A3D0LS92-F1
#
_entry.id   AF-A0A3D0LS92-F1
#
_cell.length_a   1.000
_cell.length_b   1.000
_cell.length_c   1.000
_cell.angle_alpha   90.00
_cell.angle_beta   90.00
_cell.angle_gamma   90.00
#
_symmetry.space_group_name_H-M   'P 1'
#
loop_
_entity.id
_entity.type
_entity.pdbx_description
1 polymer ?
#
loop_
_entity_poly.entity_id
_entity_poly.type
_entity_poly.pdbx_seq_one_letter_code
_entity_poly.pdbx_strand_id
1 'polypeptide(L)'
;MKSLVVVATFSLVCGYAQASDQVVHSVKGKFSDVKENVEMAITDRGLVINNVSYIGNMLDRTGKAVGDTKKIYLKAETFEFCSAVYSRGMMEADPKNIVYCPYTIAVYVLPREPKKVYIAYRRPPIEGSAKSKAALKKVDKLMADIVKHAMSMY
;
A
#
# COMPACT_ATOMS: atom_id res chain seq x y z
N MET A 1 -49.56 -14.50 -41.64
CA MET A 1 -48.09 -14.38 -41.63
C MET A 1 -47.71 -12.96 -41.20
N LYS A 2 -47.28 -12.77 -39.96
CA LYS A 2 -46.70 -11.49 -39.48
C LYS A 2 -45.39 -11.85 -38.78
N SER A 3 -44.28 -11.61 -39.45
CA SER A 3 -42.94 -11.89 -38.91
C SER A 3 -42.50 -10.70 -38.07
N LEU A 4 -42.40 -10.90 -36.75
CA LEU A 4 -41.69 -9.96 -35.86
C LEU A 4 -40.19 -10.17 -36.02
N VAL A 5 -39.48 -9.11 -36.41
CA VAL A 5 -38.02 -9.06 -36.39
C VAL A 5 -37.61 -8.39 -35.07
N VAL A 6 -36.98 -9.15 -34.18
CA VAL A 6 -36.39 -8.65 -32.93
C VAL A 6 -34.92 -8.32 -33.20
N VAL A 7 -34.58 -7.04 -33.12
CA VAL A 7 -33.20 -6.56 -33.22
C VAL A 7 -32.59 -6.57 -31.81
N ALA A 8 -31.68 -7.50 -31.56
CA ALA A 8 -30.94 -7.59 -30.31
C ALA A 8 -29.70 -6.67 -30.37
N THR A 9 -29.73 -5.56 -29.65
CA THR A 9 -28.58 -4.66 -29.45
C THR A 9 -27.61 -5.26 -28.44
N PHE A 10 -26.47 -5.75 -28.93
CA PHE A 10 -25.38 -6.30 -28.11
C PHE A 10 -24.47 -5.16 -27.65
N SER A 11 -24.71 -4.62 -26.45
CA SER A 11 -23.86 -3.61 -25.84
C SER A 11 -22.56 -4.24 -25.34
N LEU A 12 -21.43 -3.99 -26.02
CA LEU A 12 -20.11 -4.28 -25.49
C LEU A 12 -19.84 -3.40 -24.27
N VAL A 13 -19.88 -3.99 -23.07
CA VAL A 13 -19.35 -3.35 -21.86
C VAL A 13 -17.83 -3.56 -21.85
N CYS A 14 -17.08 -2.56 -22.31
CA CYS A 14 -15.64 -2.49 -22.06
C CYS A 14 -15.44 -2.26 -20.55
N GLY A 15 -15.14 -3.33 -19.81
CA GLY A 15 -14.64 -3.21 -18.45
C GLY A 15 -13.27 -2.55 -18.45
N TYR A 16 -13.15 -1.35 -17.89
CA TYR A 16 -11.86 -0.74 -17.62
C TYR A 16 -11.18 -1.55 -16.50
N ALA A 17 -10.13 -2.29 -16.83
CA ALA A 17 -9.24 -2.85 -15.83
C ALA A 17 -8.44 -1.71 -15.19
N GLN A 18 -8.87 -1.22 -14.02
CA GLN A 18 -8.04 -0.35 -13.20
C GLN A 18 -6.90 -1.19 -12.61
N ALA A 19 -5.66 -0.83 -12.93
CA ALA A 19 -4.50 -1.38 -12.25
C ALA A 19 -4.60 -1.09 -10.75
N SER A 20 -4.29 -2.07 -9.90
CA SER A 20 -4.31 -1.84 -8.45
C SER A 20 -3.15 -0.92 -8.06
N ASP A 21 -3.46 0.21 -7.42
CA ASP A 21 -2.44 1.11 -6.85
C ASP A 21 -1.61 0.45 -5.74
N GLN A 22 -2.06 -0.70 -5.22
CA GLN A 22 -1.35 -1.47 -4.21
C GLN A 22 -0.20 -2.27 -4.82
N VAL A 23 0.98 -2.15 -4.24
CA VAL A 23 2.13 -3.02 -4.51
C VAL A 23 2.29 -3.96 -3.34
N VAL A 24 2.38 -5.26 -3.62
CA VAL A 24 2.50 -6.31 -2.62
C VAL A 24 3.67 -7.21 -2.99
N HIS A 25 4.58 -7.39 -2.05
CA HIS A 25 5.65 -8.37 -2.11
C HIS A 25 5.50 -9.37 -0.96
N SER A 26 6.15 -10.52 -1.08
CA SER A 26 6.20 -11.51 0.00
C SER A 26 7.55 -12.17 0.09
N VAL A 27 8.02 -12.41 1.31
CA VAL A 27 9.25 -13.14 1.61
C VAL A 27 8.95 -14.29 2.58
N LYS A 28 9.82 -15.30 2.60
CA LYS A 28 9.78 -16.37 3.61
C LYS A 28 10.65 -15.98 4.78
N GLY A 29 10.07 -15.80 5.96
CA GLY A 29 10.80 -15.36 7.14
C GLY A 29 9.91 -15.23 8.37
N LYS A 30 10.49 -14.82 9.50
CA LYS A 30 9.72 -14.45 10.69
C LYS A 30 9.18 -13.04 10.53
N PHE A 31 7.97 -12.81 11.05
CA PHE A 31 7.35 -11.48 11.03
C PHE A 31 8.22 -10.42 11.70
N SER A 32 8.83 -10.72 12.85
CA SER A 32 9.72 -9.81 13.59
C SER A 32 10.87 -9.30 12.73
N ASP A 33 11.55 -10.23 12.06
CA ASP A 33 12.79 -9.95 11.33
C ASP A 33 12.48 -9.11 10.09
N VAL A 34 11.42 -9.47 9.35
CA VAL A 34 10.97 -8.69 8.17
C VAL A 34 10.49 -7.31 8.58
N LYS A 35 9.77 -7.21 9.71
CA LYS A 35 9.32 -5.94 10.26
C LYS A 35 10.51 -5.03 10.61
N GLU A 36 11.48 -5.56 11.34
CA GLU A 36 12.69 -4.83 11.72
C GLU A 36 13.50 -4.40 10.49
N ASN A 37 13.61 -5.26 9.47
CA ASN A 37 14.26 -4.89 8.20
C ASN A 37 13.54 -3.74 7.48
N VAL A 38 12.20 -3.69 7.52
CA VAL A 38 11.45 -2.54 6.97
C VAL A 38 11.71 -1.28 7.79
N GLU A 39 11.72 -1.38 9.12
CA GLU A 39 12.04 -0.27 10.01
C GLU A 39 13.45 0.29 9.74
N MET A 40 14.46 -0.58 9.68
CA MET A 40 15.84 -0.20 9.32
C MET A 40 15.91 0.40 7.92
N ALA A 41 15.26 -0.19 6.91
CA ALA A 41 15.29 0.32 5.55
C ALA A 41 14.70 1.75 5.43
N ILE A 42 13.79 2.13 6.33
CA ILE A 42 13.27 3.49 6.45
C ILE A 42 14.30 4.38 7.17
N THR A 43 14.77 3.97 8.35
CA THR A 43 15.61 4.81 9.22
C THR A 43 17.05 4.98 8.71
N ASP A 44 17.61 4.01 7.99
CA ASP A 44 18.93 4.09 7.33
C ASP A 44 19.01 5.21 6.28
N ARG A 45 17.86 5.66 5.79
CA ARG A 45 17.74 6.80 4.87
C ARG A 45 17.62 8.14 5.60
N GLY A 46 17.74 8.15 6.92
CA GLY A 46 17.51 9.32 7.78
C GLY A 46 16.03 9.73 7.85
N LEU A 47 15.10 8.83 7.53
CA LEU A 47 13.66 9.09 7.63
C LEU A 47 13.16 8.78 9.04
N VAL A 48 12.16 9.53 9.48
CA VAL A 48 11.56 9.37 10.81
C VAL A 48 10.24 8.62 10.66
N ILE A 49 10.10 7.54 11.44
CA ILE A 49 8.83 6.84 11.63
C ILE A 49 8.03 7.63 12.69
N ASN A 50 6.90 8.18 12.26
CA ASN A 50 6.06 9.00 13.12
C ASN A 50 5.09 8.16 13.94
N ASN A 51 4.67 7.01 13.41
CA ASN A 51 3.71 6.13 14.06
C ASN A 51 3.84 4.68 13.55
N VAL A 52 3.45 3.74 14.40
CA VAL A 52 3.29 2.32 14.04
C VAL A 52 1.86 1.91 14.39
N SER A 53 1.08 1.59 13.36
CA SER A 53 -0.30 1.15 13.47
C SER A 53 -0.38 -0.37 13.64
N TYR A 54 -0.75 -0.84 14.84
CA TYR A 54 -0.89 -2.26 15.18
C TYR A 54 -2.23 -2.86 14.71
N ILE A 55 -2.43 -2.91 13.40
CA ILE A 55 -3.71 -3.28 12.75
C ILE A 55 -4.22 -4.64 13.21
N GLY A 56 -3.35 -5.66 13.29
CA GLY A 56 -3.76 -7.01 13.72
C GLY A 56 -4.33 -7.01 15.14
N ASN A 57 -3.66 -6.32 16.07
CA ASN A 57 -4.12 -6.20 17.46
C ASN A 57 -5.44 -5.42 17.55
N MET A 58 -5.59 -4.36 16.73
CA MET A 58 -6.82 -3.58 16.66
C MET A 58 -8.00 -4.45 16.20
N LEU A 59 -7.83 -5.23 15.12
CA LEU A 59 -8.88 -6.10 14.58
C LEU A 59 -9.23 -7.24 15.56
N ASP A 60 -8.25 -7.86 16.21
CA ASP A 60 -8.48 -8.90 17.22
C ASP A 60 -9.32 -8.35 18.40
N ARG A 61 -9.15 -7.07 18.76
CA ARG A 61 -9.90 -6.41 19.84
C ARG A 61 -11.31 -5.97 19.41
N THR A 62 -11.49 -5.50 18.18
CA THR A 62 -12.75 -4.89 17.72
C THR A 62 -13.70 -5.86 17.03
N GLY A 63 -13.22 -7.00 16.53
CA GLY A 63 -14.03 -7.96 15.77
C GLY A 63 -15.35 -8.33 16.45
N LYS A 64 -15.31 -8.66 17.74
CA LYS A 64 -16.52 -9.01 18.53
C LYS A 64 -17.56 -7.89 18.54
N ALA A 65 -17.14 -6.63 18.62
CA ALA A 65 -18.05 -5.48 18.67
C ALA A 65 -18.76 -5.23 17.34
N VAL A 66 -18.17 -5.67 16.22
CA VAL A 66 -18.73 -5.51 14.86
C VAL A 66 -19.35 -6.80 14.31
N GLY A 67 -19.45 -7.85 15.15
CA GLY A 67 -20.05 -9.14 14.77
C GLY A 67 -19.16 -10.02 13.88
N ASP A 68 -17.89 -9.68 13.70
CA ASP A 68 -16.94 -10.47 12.89
C ASP A 68 -15.93 -11.17 13.80
N THR A 69 -15.84 -12.49 13.67
CA THR A 69 -14.93 -13.34 14.47
C THR A 69 -13.80 -13.93 13.62
N LYS A 70 -13.79 -13.66 12.32
CA LYS A 70 -12.80 -14.23 11.41
C LYS A 70 -11.45 -13.57 11.62
N LYS A 71 -10.43 -14.38 11.90
CA LYS A 71 -9.05 -13.91 11.94
C LYS A 71 -8.57 -13.54 10.53
N ILE A 72 -8.33 -12.24 10.30
CA ILE A 72 -7.85 -11.71 9.02
C ILE A 72 -6.34 -11.87 8.90
N TYR A 73 -5.60 -11.53 9.96
CA TYR A 73 -4.15 -11.56 10.01
C TYR A 73 -3.66 -12.37 11.22
N LEU A 74 -2.53 -13.07 11.09
CA LEU A 74 -1.80 -13.60 12.24
C LEU A 74 -1.04 -12.49 12.97
N LYS A 75 -0.45 -11.58 12.18
CA LYS A 75 0.20 -10.33 12.59
C LYS A 75 0.01 -9.32 11.46
N ALA A 76 -0.20 -8.06 11.81
CA ALA A 76 -0.27 -6.96 10.85
C ALA A 76 0.09 -5.65 11.55
N GLU A 77 1.10 -4.97 11.03
CA GLU A 77 1.55 -3.66 11.49
C GLU A 77 1.80 -2.77 10.26
N THR A 78 1.57 -1.46 10.38
CA THR A 78 1.87 -0.49 9.32
C THR A 78 2.77 0.61 9.88
N PHE A 79 3.89 0.85 9.22
CA PHE A 79 4.75 1.98 9.49
C PHE A 79 4.22 3.22 8.77
N GLU A 80 4.08 4.31 9.52
CA GLU A 80 3.78 5.63 9.00
C GLU A 80 5.02 6.50 9.17
N PHE A 81 5.53 7.01 8.05
CA PHE A 81 6.76 7.80 8.04
C PHE A 81 6.66 8.91 7.01
N CYS A 82 7.52 9.90 7.16
CA CYS A 82 7.57 11.05 6.27
C CYS A 82 9.01 11.33 5.84
N SER A 83 9.16 12.05 4.74
CA SER A 83 10.43 12.70 4.40
C SER A 83 10.18 14.18 4.19
N ALA A 84 10.81 15.05 4.98
CA ALA A 84 10.64 16.49 4.85
C ALA A 84 10.93 16.99 3.43
N VAL A 85 11.95 16.41 2.77
CA VAL A 85 12.36 16.77 1.41
C VAL A 85 11.31 16.34 0.38
N TYR A 86 10.87 15.08 0.40
CA TYR A 86 9.90 14.57 -0.58
C TYR A 86 8.50 15.15 -0.34
N SER A 87 8.07 15.28 0.92
CA SER A 87 6.77 15.85 1.28
C SER A 87 6.68 17.32 0.90
N ARG A 88 7.72 18.13 1.18
CA ARG A 88 7.76 19.53 0.71
C ARG A 88 7.73 19.60 -0.80
N GLY A 89 8.55 18.81 -1.49
CA GLY A 89 8.62 18.81 -2.96
C GLY A 89 7.28 18.49 -3.63
N MET A 90 6.50 17.55 -3.10
CA MET A 90 5.17 17.24 -3.64
C MET A 90 4.13 18.32 -3.32
N MET A 91 4.15 18.89 -2.11
CA MET A 91 3.17 19.93 -1.69
C MET A 91 3.43 21.28 -2.36
N GLU A 92 4.69 21.65 -2.60
CA GLU A 92 5.03 22.85 -3.37
C GLU A 92 4.70 22.69 -4.86
N ALA A 93 4.73 21.45 -5.38
CA ALA A 93 4.32 21.17 -6.76
C ALA A 93 2.78 21.22 -6.96
N ASP A 94 2.02 20.78 -5.96
CA ASP A 94 0.57 20.96 -5.83
C ASP A 94 0.17 20.77 -4.34
N PRO A 95 -0.40 21.79 -3.67
CA PRO A 95 -0.80 21.67 -2.26
C PRO A 95 -1.77 20.53 -1.96
N LYS A 96 -2.55 20.08 -2.96
CA LYS A 96 -3.47 18.94 -2.82
C LYS A 96 -2.74 17.62 -2.59
N ASN A 97 -1.45 17.52 -2.91
CA ASN A 97 -0.63 16.35 -2.66
C ASN A 97 -0.42 16.07 -1.16
N ILE A 98 -0.91 16.95 -0.26
CA ILE A 98 -0.90 16.71 1.19
C ILE A 98 -1.52 15.36 1.59
N VAL A 99 -2.50 14.86 0.82
CA VAL A 99 -3.18 13.59 1.07
C VAL A 99 -2.28 12.35 0.95
N TYR A 100 -1.08 12.51 0.38
CA TYR A 100 -0.09 11.42 0.27
C TYR A 100 0.95 11.46 1.41
N CYS A 101 0.76 12.29 2.43
CA CYS A 101 1.58 12.37 3.63
C CYS A 101 0.72 12.01 4.86
N PRO A 102 1.07 11.01 5.69
CA PRO A 102 2.31 10.24 5.69
C PRO A 102 2.36 9.13 4.62
N TYR A 103 3.58 8.64 4.37
CA TYR A 103 3.80 7.43 3.58
C TYR A 103 3.57 6.19 4.46
N THR A 104 3.07 5.11 3.86
CA THR A 104 2.75 3.88 4.59
C THR A 104 3.35 2.63 3.97
N ILE A 105 3.94 1.77 4.81
CA ILE A 105 4.35 0.41 4.46
C ILE A 105 3.73 -0.56 5.49
N ALA A 106 2.88 -1.46 5.02
CA ALA A 106 2.27 -2.52 5.80
C ALA A 106 3.12 -3.79 5.76
N VAL A 107 3.28 -4.43 6.92
CA VAL A 107 3.90 -5.75 7.07
C VAL A 107 2.87 -6.67 7.71
N TYR A 108 2.59 -7.82 7.11
CA TYR A 108 1.55 -8.71 7.63
C TYR A 108 1.74 -10.19 7.28
N VAL A 109 1.07 -11.06 8.02
CA VAL A 109 1.05 -12.52 7.80
C VAL A 109 -0.40 -12.99 7.75
N LEU A 110 -0.73 -13.79 6.74
CA LEU A 110 -2.07 -14.35 6.56
C LEU A 110 -2.20 -15.74 7.23
N PRO A 111 -3.35 -16.09 7.82
CA PRO A 111 -3.56 -17.40 8.44
C PRO A 111 -3.34 -18.60 7.52
N ARG A 112 -3.67 -18.45 6.23
CA ARG A 112 -3.51 -19.51 5.22
C ARG A 112 -2.06 -19.66 4.73
N GLU A 113 -1.21 -18.67 5.00
CA GLU A 113 0.18 -18.63 4.54
C GLU A 113 1.12 -18.21 5.68
N PRO A 114 1.17 -18.96 6.79
CA PRO A 114 1.85 -18.53 8.02
C PRO A 114 3.38 -18.41 7.88
N LYS A 115 3.95 -18.96 6.80
CA LYS A 115 5.39 -18.91 6.49
C LYS A 115 5.76 -17.75 5.55
N LYS A 116 4.79 -16.96 5.09
CA LYS A 116 5.01 -15.80 4.24
C LYS A 116 4.72 -14.53 5.01
N VAL A 117 5.67 -13.60 4.96
CA VAL A 117 5.46 -12.23 5.41
C VAL A 117 5.28 -11.36 4.18
N TYR A 118 4.19 -10.62 4.16
CA TYR A 118 3.86 -9.69 3.10
C TYR A 118 4.33 -8.29 3.47
N ILE A 119 4.89 -7.58 2.50
CA ILE A 119 5.25 -6.17 2.59
C ILE A 119 4.47 -5.45 1.49
N ALA A 120 3.66 -4.46 1.87
CA ALA A 120 2.79 -3.77 0.94
C ALA A 120 2.80 -2.26 1.13
N TYR A 121 2.66 -1.53 0.03
CA TYR A 121 2.49 -0.07 0.03
C TYR A 121 1.56 0.35 -1.10
N ARG A 122 1.12 1.61 -1.08
CA ARG A 122 0.31 2.20 -2.14
C ARG A 122 1.18 3.13 -3.00
N ARG A 123 1.09 3.01 -4.32
CA ARG A 123 1.67 4.01 -5.23
C ARG A 123 0.82 5.27 -5.22
N PRO A 124 1.43 6.46 -5.13
CA PRO A 124 0.71 7.69 -5.39
C PRO A 124 0.27 7.71 -6.87
N PRO A 125 -0.95 8.18 -7.19
CA PRO A 125 -1.36 8.35 -8.57
C PRO A 125 -0.47 9.40 -9.24
N ILE A 126 0.02 9.11 -10.45
CA ILE A 126 0.94 10.02 -11.16
C ILE A 126 0.14 11.04 -11.97
N GLU A 127 -0.47 11.99 -11.27
CA GLU A 127 -1.42 12.95 -11.83
C GLU A 127 -1.12 14.42 -11.52
N GLY A 128 -1.95 15.31 -12.04
CA GLY A 128 -1.79 16.77 -11.91
C GLY A 128 -0.78 17.37 -12.90
N SER A 129 -0.17 18.50 -12.51
CA SER A 129 0.82 19.23 -13.30
C SER A 129 2.07 18.39 -13.58
N ALA A 130 2.87 18.78 -14.57
CA ALA A 130 4.14 18.08 -14.86
C ALA A 130 5.07 18.04 -13.63
N LYS A 131 5.09 19.11 -12.82
CA LYS A 131 5.83 19.17 -11.55
C LYS A 131 5.27 18.19 -10.52
N SER A 132 3.95 18.14 -10.38
CA SER A 132 3.28 17.19 -9.47
C SER A 132 3.61 15.75 -9.83
N LYS A 133 3.43 15.38 -11.11
CA LYS A 133 3.79 14.05 -11.62
C LYS A 133 5.26 13.69 -11.35
N ALA A 134 6.18 14.63 -11.55
CA ALA A 134 7.59 14.40 -11.28
C ALA A 134 7.87 14.19 -9.78
N ALA A 135 7.23 14.96 -8.89
CA ALA A 135 7.36 14.80 -7.44
C ALA A 135 6.77 13.45 -6.97
N LEU A 136 5.57 13.08 -7.44
CA LEU A 136 4.92 11.82 -7.07
C LEU A 136 5.69 10.60 -7.57
N LYS A 137 6.33 10.67 -8.74
CA LYS A 137 7.26 9.61 -9.22
C LYS A 137 8.47 9.42 -8.29
N LYS A 138 9.00 10.51 -7.70
CA LYS A 138 10.10 10.42 -6.73
C LYS A 138 9.64 9.73 -5.44
N VAL A 139 8.42 10.02 -4.99
CA VAL A 139 7.80 9.33 -3.83
C VAL A 139 7.61 7.85 -4.14
N ASP A 140 7.02 7.51 -5.28
CA ASP A 140 6.84 6.10 -5.70
C ASP A 140 8.18 5.35 -5.72
N LYS A 141 9.22 5.98 -6.30
CA LYS A 141 10.57 5.41 -6.30
C LYS A 141 11.14 5.25 -4.89
N LEU A 142 10.95 6.21 -4.00
CA LEU A 142 11.39 6.10 -2.60
C LEU A 142 10.75 4.87 -1.93
N MET A 143 9.43 4.70 -2.07
CA MET A 143 8.71 3.57 -1.49
C MET A 143 9.21 2.23 -2.05
N ALA A 144 9.38 2.15 -3.38
CA ALA A 144 9.90 0.96 -4.03
C ALA A 144 11.33 0.63 -3.57
N ASP A 145 12.20 1.63 -3.44
CA ASP A 145 13.59 1.42 -3.01
C ASP A 145 13.68 1.01 -1.52
N ILE A 146 12.79 1.51 -0.65
CA ILE A 146 12.70 1.06 0.76
C ILE A 146 12.30 -0.41 0.82
N VAL A 147 11.21 -0.78 0.14
CA VAL A 147 10.73 -2.17 0.14
C VAL A 147 11.76 -3.11 -0.48
N LYS A 148 12.42 -2.70 -1.57
CA LYS A 148 13.53 -3.47 -2.16
C LYS A 148 14.68 -3.68 -1.16
N HIS A 149 15.07 -2.63 -0.42
CA HIS A 149 16.12 -2.74 0.59
C HIS A 149 15.73 -3.71 1.70
N ALA A 150 14.51 -3.57 2.26
CA ALA A 150 14.00 -4.45 3.31
C ALA A 150 13.97 -5.94 2.91
N MET A 151 13.78 -6.23 1.62
CA MET A 151 13.77 -7.59 1.09
C MET A 151 15.15 -8.14 0.71
N SER A 152 16.20 -7.31 0.66
CA SER A 152 17.52 -7.73 0.16
C SER A 152 18.21 -8.81 0.99
N MET A 153 17.69 -9.10 2.19
CA MET A 153 18.15 -10.13 3.11
C MET A 153 17.47 -11.51 2.88
N TYR A 154 16.62 -11.64 1.85
CA TYR A 154 15.81 -12.84 1.56
C TYR A 154 15.85 -13.29 0.09
#